data_AF-A0AAV4C7R4-F1
#
_entry.id   AF-A0AAV4C7R4-F1
#
_cell.length_a   1.000
_cell.length_b   1.000
_cell.length_c   1.000
_cell.angle_alpha   90.00
_cell.angle_beta   90.00
_cell.angle_gamma   90.00
#
_symmetry.space_group_name_H-M   'P 1'
#
loop_
_entity.id
_entity.type
_entity.pdbx_description
1 polymer ?
#
loop_
_entity_poly.entity_id
_entity_poly.type
_entity_poly.pdbx_seq_one_letter_code
_entity_poly.pdbx_strand_id
1 'polypeptide(L)'
;MEVILRTAEGSVGHTNLGGGCSMSLLKAFMDDTTVICSKEDETRRMLTRLDVLMSWCRMEFKLKKSRSLLIREAKVEEATIFTVAEQQILTVSQEPVKSRGRWYDSSMKDTRYFHGNYVHGDLSLDFCWVSQETQESTHPCYQEEAWLDGCYNFSVNANSLGNVESFTMLEIQAKVTDSKNRVTVVKTHRGPEKSKWSLNIRLEDYTDGYFKPGLPYRGKVIVTRLDRTPAAGEIILVTAEGRESSSYFSRNFTTDASGEIAFALCGNLTNFTSIKIGAQSLRFELPVSPHEDWLWKQKGFYTSSRSHVRYLRQWFSLSLSYVQLPQIDSPLQCHQRSNLPVVYTTRAGSKVLFQYQVKCNLQS
;
A
#
# COMPACT_ATOMS: atom_id res chain seq x y z
N MET A 1 17.08 5.17 20.26
CA MET A 1 17.11 6.63 20.05
C MET A 1 16.08 7.37 20.92
N GLU A 2 14.79 7.04 20.84
CA GLU A 2 13.74 7.75 21.60
C GLU A 2 13.96 7.79 23.13
N VAL A 3 14.40 6.68 23.74
CA VAL A 3 14.72 6.62 25.18
C VAL A 3 15.86 7.57 25.58
N ILE A 4 16.87 7.71 24.71
CA ILE A 4 18.02 8.61 24.92
C ILE A 4 17.54 10.06 24.88
N LEU A 5 16.70 10.40 23.90
CA LEU A 5 16.16 11.75 23.74
C LEU A 5 15.24 12.15 24.89
N ARG A 6 14.32 11.28 25.31
CA ARG A 6 13.45 11.56 26.48
C ARG A 6 14.26 11.81 27.76
N THR A 7 15.43 11.16 27.89
CA THR A 7 16.36 11.38 29.02
C THR A 7 17.07 12.73 28.94
N ALA A 8 17.32 13.23 27.71
CA ALA A 8 17.90 14.55 27.48
C ALA A 8 16.87 15.69 27.66
N GLU A 9 15.61 15.47 27.28
CA GLU A 9 14.51 16.45 27.41
C GLU A 9 14.30 16.94 28.86
N GLY A 10 14.57 16.10 29.87
CA GLY A 10 14.48 16.49 31.28
C GLY A 10 15.45 17.59 31.73
N SER A 11 16.36 18.05 30.85
CA SER A 11 17.41 19.04 31.15
C SER A 11 17.11 20.46 30.66
N VAL A 12 16.05 20.66 29.84
CA VAL A 12 15.68 21.96 29.23
C VAL A 12 14.16 22.10 29.17
N GLY A 13 13.61 23.27 29.52
CA GLY A 13 12.16 23.53 29.49
C GLY A 13 11.61 23.65 28.07
N HIS A 14 10.33 23.27 27.86
CA HIS A 14 9.67 23.34 26.55
C HIS A 14 9.80 24.72 25.88
N THR A 15 10.11 24.75 24.58
CA THR A 15 10.17 26.00 23.81
C THR A 15 8.76 26.43 23.41
N ASN A 16 8.30 27.54 23.97
CA ASN A 16 7.03 28.19 23.61
C ASN A 16 7.25 29.03 22.35
N LEU A 17 6.51 28.73 21.28
CA LEU A 17 6.61 29.43 19.99
C LEU A 17 5.65 30.62 19.89
N GLY A 18 4.90 30.93 20.97
CA GLY A 18 3.80 31.89 20.96
C GLY A 18 2.48 31.26 20.50
N GLY A 19 1.35 31.93 20.77
CA GLY A 19 0.02 31.50 20.31
C GLY A 19 -0.52 30.20 20.91
N GLY A 20 0.05 29.71 22.02
CA GLY A 20 -0.32 28.43 22.63
C GLY A 20 0.33 27.20 21.98
N CYS A 21 1.24 27.40 21.02
CA CYS A 21 1.96 26.31 20.36
C CYS A 21 3.30 26.02 21.06
N SER A 22 3.52 24.74 21.37
CA SER A 22 4.80 24.22 21.89
C SER A 22 5.37 23.23 20.89
N MET A 23 6.67 23.31 20.62
CA MET A 23 7.39 22.30 19.83
C MET A 23 8.22 21.40 20.74
N SER A 24 8.29 20.11 20.40
CA SER A 24 9.22 19.19 21.06
C SER A 24 10.66 19.66 20.80
N LEU A 25 11.43 19.80 21.89
CA LEU A 25 12.81 20.29 21.89
C LEU A 25 13.74 19.35 21.12
N LEU A 26 13.39 18.05 21.12
CA LEU A 26 14.12 17.01 20.43
C LEU A 26 13.16 16.27 19.49
N LYS A 27 13.66 15.98 18.29
CA LYS A 27 13.04 15.02 17.38
C LYS A 27 14.12 14.08 16.87
N ALA A 28 13.89 12.78 17.00
CA ALA A 28 14.64 11.79 16.23
C ALA A 28 13.80 11.30 15.07
N PHE A 29 14.49 11.03 13.97
CA PHE A 29 13.95 10.22 12.89
C PHE A 29 15.08 9.30 12.42
N MET A 30 14.88 7.99 12.55
CA MET A 30 15.93 6.99 12.33
C MET A 30 17.18 7.28 13.18
N ASP A 31 18.31 7.53 12.53
CA ASP A 31 19.61 7.83 13.16
C ASP A 31 19.87 9.34 13.31
N ASP A 32 19.02 10.19 12.74
CA ASP A 32 19.18 11.64 12.78
C ASP A 32 18.48 12.25 14.00
N THR A 33 19.16 13.19 14.66
CA THR A 33 18.60 13.97 15.78
C THR A 33 18.54 15.45 15.42
N THR A 34 17.38 16.06 15.63
CA THR A 34 17.18 17.51 15.51
C THR A 34 16.97 18.11 16.90
N VAL A 35 17.78 19.12 17.24
CA VAL A 35 17.69 19.89 18.48
C VAL A 35 17.15 21.28 18.14
N ILE A 36 16.07 21.70 18.79
CA ILE A 36 15.46 23.02 18.59
C ILE A 36 15.29 23.66 19.97
N CYS A 37 16.02 24.75 20.23
CA CYS A 37 15.95 25.49 21.48
C CYS A 37 15.76 26.99 21.21
N SER A 38 15.17 27.68 22.18
CA SER A 38 14.89 29.12 22.09
C SER A 38 16.09 30.00 22.41
N LYS A 39 17.05 29.48 23.17
CA LYS A 39 18.24 30.21 23.65
C LYS A 39 19.51 29.44 23.34
N GLU A 40 20.58 30.18 23.07
CA GLU A 40 21.91 29.61 22.81
C GLU A 40 22.42 28.76 23.98
N ASP A 41 22.30 29.25 25.22
CA ASP A 41 22.75 28.53 26.42
C ASP A 41 22.02 27.21 26.63
N GLU A 42 20.72 27.17 26.29
CA GLU A 42 19.90 25.95 26.35
C GLU A 42 20.39 24.92 25.33
N THR A 43 20.69 25.36 24.10
CA THR A 43 21.27 24.51 23.06
C THR A 43 22.63 23.95 23.51
N ARG A 44 23.51 24.77 24.09
CA ARG A 44 24.82 24.32 24.58
C ARG A 44 24.68 23.24 25.66
N ARG A 45 23.82 23.47 26.67
CA ARG A 45 23.54 22.48 27.72
C ARG A 45 22.97 21.18 27.14
N MET A 46 22.06 21.28 26.17
CA MET A 46 21.46 20.12 25.52
C MET A 46 22.51 19.30 24.75
N LEU A 47 23.38 19.96 23.98
CA LEU A 47 24.46 19.29 23.25
C LEU A 47 25.45 18.61 24.18
N THR A 48 25.85 19.25 25.29
CA THR A 48 26.69 18.63 26.32
C THR A 48 26.02 17.40 26.94
N ARG A 49 24.71 17.47 27.24
CA ARG A 49 23.98 16.33 27.79
C ARG A 49 23.89 15.18 26.79
N LEU A 50 23.60 15.48 25.53
CA LEU A 50 23.53 14.49 24.47
C LEU A 50 24.88 13.81 24.25
N ASP A 51 25.99 14.54 24.33
CA ASP A 51 27.34 13.99 24.23
C ASP A 51 27.60 12.93 25.32
N VAL A 52 27.29 13.25 26.58
CA VAL A 52 27.38 12.30 27.70
C VAL A 52 26.54 11.06 27.44
N LEU A 53 25.28 11.22 27.02
CA LEU A 53 24.38 10.09 26.78
C LEU A 53 24.83 9.23 25.59
N MET A 54 25.30 9.84 24.50
CA MET A 54 25.81 9.11 23.35
C MET A 54 27.06 8.31 23.72
N SER A 55 27.96 8.88 24.54
CA SER A 55 29.13 8.16 25.05
C SER A 55 28.75 6.92 25.86
N TRP A 56 27.73 7.02 26.72
CA TRP A 56 27.23 5.88 27.51
C TRP A 56 26.66 4.77 26.61
N CYS A 57 26.03 5.16 25.50
CA CYS A 57 25.51 4.23 24.50
C CYS A 57 26.57 3.73 23.50
N ARG A 58 27.84 4.12 23.65
CA ARG A 58 28.94 3.83 22.70
C ARG A 58 28.63 4.32 21.28
N MET A 59 27.97 5.46 21.18
CA MET A 59 27.62 6.14 19.92
C MET A 59 28.41 7.46 19.80
N GLU A 60 28.57 7.94 18.57
CA GLU A 60 29.27 9.20 18.28
C GLU A 60 28.48 10.05 17.25
N PHE A 61 28.64 11.37 17.33
CA PHE A 61 28.06 12.28 16.34
C PHE A 61 28.93 12.37 15.09
N LYS A 62 28.31 12.21 13.91
CA LYS A 62 29.00 12.42 12.62
C LYS A 62 29.04 13.90 12.26
N LEU A 63 29.98 14.65 12.83
CA LEU A 63 30.04 16.11 12.66
C LEU A 63 30.14 16.60 11.22
N LYS A 64 30.82 15.84 10.35
CA LYS A 64 30.86 16.14 8.90
C LYS A 64 29.46 16.20 8.27
N LYS A 65 28.47 15.52 8.86
CA LYS A 65 27.08 15.48 8.42
C LYS A 65 26.14 16.35 9.26
N SER A 66 26.61 16.88 10.39
CA SER A 66 25.82 17.74 11.28
C SER A 66 25.94 19.20 10.86
N ARG A 67 24.85 19.97 11.00
CA ARG A 67 24.87 21.43 10.83
C ARG A 67 24.13 22.14 11.95
N SER A 68 24.54 23.38 12.20
CA SER A 68 23.86 24.30 13.12
C SER A 68 23.32 25.52 12.39
N LEU A 69 22.22 26.06 12.91
CA LEU A 69 21.58 27.28 12.41
C LEU A 69 21.10 28.08 13.62
N LEU A 70 21.55 29.32 13.75
CA LEU A 70 21.05 30.27 14.72
C LEU A 70 20.30 31.40 13.99
N ILE A 71 19.12 31.75 14.49
CA ILE A 71 18.31 32.84 13.96
C ILE A 71 18.07 33.84 15.08
N ARG A 72 18.49 35.09 14.89
CA ARG A 72 18.25 36.22 15.79
C ARG A 72 17.57 37.34 15.00
N GLU A 73 16.46 37.85 15.51
CA GLU A 73 15.70 38.94 14.87
C GLU A 73 15.39 38.67 13.38
N ALA A 74 14.96 37.43 13.08
CA ALA A 74 14.66 36.94 11.73
C ALA A 74 15.86 36.95 10.74
N LYS A 75 17.09 37.07 11.22
CA LYS A 75 18.32 36.95 10.43
C LYS A 75 19.14 35.77 10.92
N VAL A 76 19.85 35.13 9.99
CA VAL A 76 20.81 34.07 10.32
C VAL A 76 22.03 34.71 10.98
N GLU A 77 22.39 34.21 12.15
CA GLU A 77 23.57 34.65 12.90
C GLU A 77 24.70 33.64 12.71
N GLU A 78 25.75 34.06 12.00
CA GLU A 78 26.84 33.17 11.58
C GLU A 78 28.02 33.13 12.55
N ALA A 79 28.08 34.07 13.50
CA ALA A 79 29.19 34.21 14.46
C ALA A 79 29.14 33.15 15.57
N THR A 80 27.95 32.67 15.92
CA THR A 80 27.78 31.68 16.99
C THR A 80 28.09 30.28 16.50
N ILE A 81 29.04 29.64 17.17
CA ILE A 81 29.46 28.28 16.87
C ILE A 81 29.05 27.35 18.02
N PHE A 82 28.41 26.24 17.67
CA PHE A 82 28.08 25.16 18.59
C PHE A 82 29.12 24.04 18.51
N THR A 83 29.36 23.39 19.64
CA THR A 83 30.32 22.29 19.77
C THR A 83 29.65 21.08 20.41
N VAL A 84 30.10 19.88 20.04
CA VAL A 84 29.75 18.61 20.67
C VAL A 84 30.95 17.67 20.56
N ALA A 85 31.25 16.88 21.60
CA ALA A 85 32.48 16.07 21.67
C ALA A 85 33.75 16.90 21.43
N GLU A 86 33.82 18.11 22.01
CA GLU A 86 34.93 19.08 21.86
C GLU A 86 35.24 19.53 20.41
N GLN A 87 34.37 19.18 19.46
CA GLN A 87 34.55 19.50 18.05
C GLN A 87 33.45 20.45 17.55
N GLN A 88 33.80 21.28 16.58
CA GLN A 88 32.91 22.29 16.01
C GLN A 88 31.86 21.67 15.07
N ILE A 89 30.60 22.06 15.25
CA ILE A 89 29.53 21.81 14.28
C ILE A 89 29.54 22.95 13.26
N LEU A 90 29.72 22.62 11.98
CA LEU A 90 29.67 23.60 10.89
C LEU A 90 28.30 24.27 10.82
N THR A 91 28.25 25.55 10.47
CA THR A 91 26.98 26.24 10.23
C THR A 91 26.41 25.86 8.87
N VAL A 92 25.09 25.98 8.70
CA VAL A 92 24.43 25.76 7.39
C VAL A 92 24.93 26.77 6.33
N SER A 93 25.37 27.97 6.74
CA SER A 93 26.00 28.95 5.83
C SER A 93 27.37 28.48 5.32
N GLN A 94 28.15 27.80 6.16
CA GLN A 94 29.48 27.30 5.79
C GLN A 94 29.37 26.09 4.86
N GLU A 95 28.50 25.14 5.18
CA GLU A 95 28.22 24.00 4.33
C GLU A 95 26.73 23.64 4.37
N PRO A 96 26.06 23.52 3.21
CA PRO A 96 24.67 23.07 3.14
C PRO A 96 24.45 21.70 3.81
N VAL A 97 23.22 21.45 4.28
CA VAL A 97 22.81 20.16 4.86
C VAL A 97 21.87 19.41 3.92
N LYS A 98 22.07 18.09 3.78
CA LYS A 98 21.14 17.22 3.05
C LYS A 98 20.14 16.60 4.00
N SER A 99 18.85 16.80 3.77
CA SER A 99 17.76 16.13 4.52
C SER A 99 16.70 15.58 3.57
N ARG A 100 16.38 14.29 3.72
CA ARG A 100 15.42 13.54 2.88
C ARG A 100 15.58 13.74 1.37
N GLY A 101 16.83 13.86 0.90
CA GLY A 101 17.16 14.02 -0.52
C GLY A 101 17.27 15.48 -1.01
N ARG A 102 16.93 16.47 -0.17
CA ARG A 102 16.98 17.91 -0.49
C ARG A 102 18.16 18.58 0.19
N TRP A 103 18.65 19.69 -0.37
CA TRP A 103 19.82 20.42 0.15
C TRP A 103 19.42 21.80 0.64
N TYR A 104 19.60 22.08 1.92
CA TYR A 104 19.23 23.36 2.52
C TYR A 104 20.49 24.17 2.82
N ASP A 105 20.49 25.44 2.42
CA ASP A 105 21.48 26.45 2.80
C ASP A 105 20.91 27.45 3.82
N SER A 106 21.68 28.49 4.17
CA SER A 106 21.26 29.50 5.14
C SER A 106 20.07 30.35 4.69
N SER A 107 19.71 30.33 3.40
CA SER A 107 18.46 30.93 2.92
C SER A 107 17.23 30.09 3.21
N MET A 108 17.39 28.88 3.78
CA MET A 108 16.36 27.88 4.02
C MET A 108 15.65 27.43 2.74
N LYS A 109 16.28 27.66 1.58
CA LYS A 109 15.81 27.20 0.27
C LYS A 109 16.57 25.95 -0.16
N ASP A 110 15.93 25.18 -1.04
CA ASP A 110 16.57 24.02 -1.63
C ASP A 110 17.54 24.47 -2.73
N THR A 111 18.82 24.63 -2.42
CA THR A 111 19.80 25.22 -3.34
C THR A 111 20.34 24.28 -4.40
N ARG A 112 20.04 22.98 -4.31
CA ARG A 112 20.32 22.04 -5.41
C ARG A 112 19.09 21.70 -6.25
N TYR A 113 17.94 22.31 -5.98
CA TYR A 113 16.85 22.30 -6.94
C TYR A 113 17.05 23.45 -7.94
N PHE A 114 17.44 23.04 -9.15
CA PHE A 114 17.40 23.86 -10.35
C PHE A 114 16.17 24.77 -10.34
N HIS A 115 16.41 26.08 -10.34
CA HIS A 115 15.41 27.11 -10.60
C HIS A 115 14.48 26.64 -11.71
N GLY A 116 13.21 26.32 -11.38
CA GLY A 116 11.97 26.45 -12.16
C GLY A 116 11.95 26.25 -13.67
N ASN A 117 13.02 25.73 -14.26
CA ASN A 117 13.26 25.59 -15.68
C ASN A 117 13.25 24.09 -15.94
N TYR A 118 12.41 23.72 -16.89
CA TYR A 118 12.32 22.37 -17.41
C TYR A 118 13.70 21.89 -17.91
N VAL A 119 13.98 20.59 -17.72
CA VAL A 119 15.19 19.99 -18.28
C VAL A 119 15.02 19.95 -19.79
N HIS A 120 16.01 20.49 -20.51
CA HIS A 120 16.07 20.42 -21.97
C HIS A 120 17.22 19.50 -22.38
N GLY A 121 16.97 18.50 -23.21
CA GLY A 121 18.03 17.62 -23.68
C GLY A 121 17.52 16.33 -24.31
N ASP A 122 18.44 15.41 -24.54
CA ASP A 122 18.14 14.15 -25.22
C ASP A 122 17.52 13.14 -24.25
N LEU A 123 16.37 12.59 -24.64
CA LEU A 123 15.69 11.50 -23.97
C LEU A 123 15.82 10.23 -24.82
N SER A 124 16.25 9.15 -24.19
CA SER A 124 16.21 7.79 -24.72
C SER A 124 15.35 6.94 -23.79
N LEU A 125 14.34 6.28 -24.36
CA LEU A 125 13.41 5.40 -23.67
C LEU A 125 13.59 3.98 -24.21
N ASP A 126 13.85 3.03 -23.31
CA ASP A 126 13.92 1.61 -23.62
C ASP A 126 12.74 0.89 -22.95
N PHE A 127 11.99 0.16 -23.75
CA PHE A 127 10.85 -0.65 -23.33
C PHE A 127 11.18 -2.13 -23.53
N CYS A 128 11.35 -2.84 -22.43
CA CYS A 128 11.83 -4.23 -22.42
C CYS A 128 10.85 -5.13 -21.68
N TRP A 129 10.66 -6.36 -22.18
CA TRP A 129 10.12 -7.42 -21.33
C TRP A 129 11.25 -8.08 -20.56
N VAL A 130 11.13 -8.11 -19.23
CA VAL A 130 12.11 -8.74 -18.34
C VAL A 130 11.48 -9.92 -17.61
N SER A 131 12.27 -10.97 -17.40
CA SER A 131 11.88 -12.10 -16.54
C SER A 131 11.76 -11.63 -15.08
N GLN A 132 10.72 -12.06 -14.38
CA GLN A 132 10.57 -11.75 -12.95
C GLN A 132 11.67 -12.38 -12.09
N GLU A 133 12.20 -13.53 -12.50
CA GLU A 133 13.18 -14.29 -11.72
C GLU A 133 14.61 -13.81 -11.96
N THR A 134 15.01 -13.72 -13.24
CA THR A 134 16.39 -13.37 -13.60
C THR A 134 16.61 -11.87 -13.77
N GLN A 135 15.53 -11.09 -13.96
CA GLN A 135 15.58 -9.66 -14.30
C GLN A 135 16.37 -9.35 -15.57
N GLU A 136 16.59 -10.36 -16.42
CA GLU A 136 17.23 -10.19 -17.71
C GLU A 136 16.18 -9.94 -18.80
N SER A 137 16.54 -9.12 -19.78
CA SER A 137 15.72 -8.87 -20.96
C SER A 137 15.59 -10.16 -21.77
N THR A 138 14.38 -10.65 -21.94
CA THR A 138 14.14 -11.90 -22.69
C THR A 138 14.10 -11.67 -24.21
N HIS A 139 13.93 -10.42 -24.66
CA HIS A 139 13.78 -10.04 -26.07
C HIS A 139 14.36 -8.65 -26.36
N PRO A 140 14.58 -8.30 -27.66
CA PRO A 140 15.02 -6.97 -28.06
C PRO A 140 14.05 -5.90 -27.53
N CYS A 141 14.60 -4.87 -26.88
CA CYS A 141 13.81 -3.77 -26.37
C CYS A 141 13.36 -2.86 -27.53
N TYR A 142 12.16 -2.32 -27.42
CA TYR A 142 11.74 -1.21 -28.28
C TYR A 142 12.39 0.07 -27.76
N GLN A 143 13.04 0.81 -28.63
CA GLN A 143 13.74 2.04 -28.28
C GLN A 143 13.07 3.25 -28.92
N GLU A 144 12.96 4.34 -28.17
CA GLU A 144 12.45 5.61 -28.65
C GLU A 144 13.41 6.72 -28.22
N GLU A 145 13.85 7.53 -29.18
CA GLU A 145 14.66 8.72 -28.94
C GLU A 145 13.81 9.97 -29.19
N ALA A 146 13.90 10.93 -28.27
CA ALA A 146 13.14 12.17 -28.35
C ALA A 146 13.91 13.33 -27.73
N TRP A 147 13.53 14.55 -28.10
CA TRP A 147 13.97 15.75 -27.41
C TRP A 147 13.04 16.05 -26.24
N LEU A 148 13.59 16.15 -25.04
CA LEU A 148 12.87 16.52 -23.83
C LEU A 148 12.86 18.03 -23.67
N ASP A 149 11.66 18.60 -23.53
CA ASP A 149 11.44 19.96 -23.03
C ASP A 149 10.49 19.87 -21.83
N GLY A 150 11.07 19.51 -20.68
CA GLY A 150 10.31 19.32 -19.44
C GLY A 150 9.65 17.97 -19.33
N CYS A 151 8.37 17.89 -19.71
CA CYS A 151 7.59 16.65 -19.62
C CYS A 151 7.40 16.04 -21.01
N TYR A 152 7.62 14.73 -21.11
CA TYR A 152 7.42 13.98 -22.33
C TYR A 152 6.37 12.90 -22.13
N ASN A 153 5.37 12.88 -23.00
CA ASN A 153 4.36 11.83 -23.06
C ASN A 153 4.76 10.84 -24.15
N PHE A 154 4.82 9.56 -23.79
CA PHE A 154 5.10 8.48 -24.73
C PHE A 154 3.90 7.55 -24.85
N SER A 155 3.78 6.85 -25.97
CA SER A 155 2.80 5.80 -26.19
C SER A 155 3.40 4.73 -27.08
N VAL A 156 3.43 3.49 -26.60
CA VAL A 156 4.02 2.36 -27.32
C VAL A 156 2.94 1.35 -27.66
N ASN A 157 2.95 0.87 -28.90
CA ASN A 157 2.05 -0.18 -29.33
C ASN A 157 2.50 -1.53 -28.73
N ALA A 158 1.61 -2.23 -28.03
CA ALA A 158 1.95 -3.53 -27.44
C ALA A 158 2.49 -4.55 -28.47
N ASN A 159 2.07 -4.45 -29.74
CA ASN A 159 2.54 -5.34 -30.80
C ASN A 159 4.02 -5.10 -31.18
N SER A 160 4.56 -3.89 -30.99
CA SER A 160 5.97 -3.60 -31.28
C SER A 160 6.92 -4.12 -30.20
N LEU A 161 6.40 -4.47 -29.02
CA LEU A 161 7.16 -5.05 -27.90
C LEU A 161 7.36 -6.56 -28.04
N GLY A 162 6.83 -7.19 -29.10
CA GLY A 162 6.94 -8.63 -29.34
C GLY A 162 6.10 -9.50 -28.40
N ASN A 163 5.90 -10.75 -28.80
CA ASN A 163 5.17 -11.73 -28.00
C ASN A 163 6.14 -12.47 -27.06
N VAL A 164 6.04 -12.17 -25.77
CA VAL A 164 6.75 -12.87 -24.69
C VAL A 164 5.97 -14.00 -24.03
N GLU A 165 6.71 -14.91 -23.40
CA GLU A 165 6.21 -15.95 -22.52
C GLU A 165 5.46 -15.40 -21.28
N SER A 166 4.81 -16.31 -20.55
CA SER A 166 4.15 -16.01 -19.28
C SER A 166 5.20 -15.64 -18.22
N PHE A 167 4.84 -14.81 -17.22
CA PHE A 167 5.73 -14.35 -16.13
C PHE A 167 6.79 -13.31 -16.51
N THR A 168 6.47 -12.44 -17.47
CA THR A 168 7.28 -11.27 -17.83
C THR A 168 6.65 -9.98 -17.33
N MET A 169 7.48 -8.99 -17.02
CA MET A 169 7.06 -7.65 -16.60
C MET A 169 7.63 -6.61 -17.57
N LEU A 170 6.85 -5.57 -17.86
CA LEU A 170 7.33 -4.45 -18.66
C LEU A 170 8.33 -3.64 -17.82
N GLU A 171 9.53 -3.44 -18.34
CA GLU A 171 10.52 -2.51 -17.80
C GLU A 171 10.65 -1.32 -18.74
N ILE A 172 10.58 -0.11 -18.18
CA ILE A 172 10.78 1.14 -18.89
C ILE A 172 12.02 1.80 -18.29
N GLN A 173 13.08 1.89 -19.08
CA GLN A 173 14.27 2.64 -18.72
C GLN A 173 14.27 3.99 -19.46
N ALA A 174 14.37 5.07 -18.71
CA ALA A 174 14.48 6.42 -19.24
C ALA A 174 15.88 6.97 -18.94
N LYS A 175 16.59 7.35 -19.99
CA LYS A 175 17.90 7.99 -19.95
C LYS A 175 17.75 9.42 -20.48
N VAL A 176 17.99 10.40 -19.61
CA VAL A 176 17.91 11.82 -19.94
C VAL A 176 19.30 12.43 -19.86
N THR A 177 19.75 13.09 -20.92
CA THR A 177 21.01 13.85 -20.94
C THR A 177 20.72 15.33 -21.07
N ASP A 178 21.02 16.10 -20.03
CA ASP A 178 20.83 17.56 -20.04
C ASP A 178 21.77 18.22 -21.05
N SER A 179 21.21 18.98 -21.99
CA SER A 179 21.95 19.69 -23.03
C SER A 179 22.96 20.72 -22.49
N LYS A 180 22.68 21.32 -21.32
CA LYS A 180 23.52 22.38 -20.75
C LYS A 180 24.70 21.82 -19.97
N ASN A 181 24.42 20.90 -19.06
CA ASN A 181 25.43 20.38 -18.13
C ASN A 181 26.03 19.04 -18.58
N ARG A 182 25.50 18.44 -19.65
CA ARG A 182 25.88 17.09 -20.15
C ARG A 182 25.81 16.01 -19.09
N VAL A 183 24.92 16.19 -18.11
CA VAL A 183 24.67 15.21 -17.06
C VAL A 183 23.61 14.23 -17.57
N THR A 184 23.95 12.94 -17.56
CA THR A 184 23.01 11.87 -17.89
C THR A 184 22.42 11.27 -16.61
N VAL A 185 21.11 11.18 -16.53
CA VAL A 185 20.37 10.48 -15.47
C VAL A 185 19.62 9.31 -16.08
N VAL A 186 19.77 8.13 -15.48
CA VAL A 186 19.03 6.92 -15.86
C VAL A 186 18.07 6.56 -14.74
N LYS A 187 16.82 6.29 -15.09
CA LYS A 187 15.79 5.80 -14.18
C LYS A 187 15.05 4.63 -14.81
N THR A 188 14.72 3.65 -14.00
CA THR A 188 13.99 2.47 -14.42
C THR A 188 12.69 2.37 -13.64
N HIS A 189 11.60 2.07 -14.34
CA HIS A 189 10.31 1.70 -13.77
C HIS A 189 9.95 0.29 -14.24
N ARG A 190 9.27 -0.46 -13.38
CA ARG A 190 8.84 -1.84 -13.66
C ARG A 190 7.34 -1.96 -13.43
N GLY A 191 6.66 -2.53 -14.41
CA GLY A 191 5.22 -2.71 -14.47
C GLY A 191 4.62 -2.13 -15.77
N PRO A 192 3.44 -2.62 -16.19
CA PRO A 192 2.66 -3.69 -15.57
C PRO A 192 3.20 -5.09 -15.91
N GLU A 193 2.73 -6.10 -15.17
CA GLU A 193 2.95 -7.50 -15.50
C GLU A 193 2.11 -7.93 -16.71
N LYS A 194 2.65 -8.82 -17.54
CA LYS A 194 1.86 -9.42 -18.62
C LYS A 194 0.82 -10.37 -18.02
N SER A 195 -0.44 -9.95 -18.04
CA SER A 195 -1.58 -10.78 -17.65
C SER A 195 -2.24 -11.40 -18.87
N LYS A 196 -2.58 -12.70 -18.78
CA LYS A 196 -3.48 -13.36 -19.75
C LYS A 196 -4.95 -12.95 -19.55
N TRP A 197 -5.28 -12.39 -18.40
CA TRP A 197 -6.64 -12.05 -18.02
C TRP A 197 -6.84 -10.54 -18.09
N SER A 198 -7.99 -10.13 -18.63
CA SER A 198 -8.46 -8.74 -18.71
C SER A 198 -9.09 -8.24 -17.40
N LEU A 199 -9.50 -9.17 -16.54
CA LEU A 199 -10.21 -8.90 -15.29
C LEU A 199 -9.48 -9.52 -14.10
N ASN A 200 -9.63 -8.88 -12.96
CA ASN A 200 -9.31 -9.43 -11.65
C ASN A 200 -10.61 -9.67 -10.87
N ILE A 201 -10.78 -10.89 -10.35
CA ILE A 201 -11.97 -11.31 -9.61
C ILE A 201 -11.52 -11.70 -8.20
N ARG A 202 -12.23 -11.19 -7.19
CA ARG A 202 -12.00 -11.50 -5.79
C ARG A 202 -13.30 -11.88 -5.11
N LEU A 203 -13.25 -12.93 -4.29
CA LEU A 203 -14.33 -13.32 -3.40
C LEU A 203 -14.05 -12.85 -1.97
N GLU A 204 -14.87 -11.93 -1.49
CA GLU A 204 -14.88 -11.49 -0.11
C GLU A 204 -15.99 -12.21 0.66
N ASP A 205 -15.65 -12.57 1.89
CA ASP A 205 -16.57 -13.12 2.86
C ASP A 205 -16.57 -12.21 4.08
N TYR A 206 -17.69 -12.25 4.78
CA TYR A 206 -17.92 -11.43 5.97
C TYR A 206 -17.80 -12.23 7.26
N THR A 207 -17.43 -13.50 7.12
CA THR A 207 -17.44 -14.51 8.17
C THR A 207 -16.09 -15.18 8.35
N ASP A 208 -15.04 -14.65 7.71
CA ASP A 208 -13.65 -15.06 7.84
C ASP A 208 -13.43 -16.58 7.62
N GLY A 209 -13.95 -17.09 6.50
CA GLY A 209 -13.78 -18.48 6.12
C GLY A 209 -14.81 -19.43 6.75
N TYR A 210 -15.87 -18.92 7.38
CA TYR A 210 -16.87 -19.77 8.02
C TYR A 210 -18.29 -19.60 7.48
N PHE A 211 -19.11 -20.64 7.57
CA PHE A 211 -20.56 -20.52 7.40
C PHE A 211 -21.30 -21.15 8.59
N LYS A 212 -22.52 -20.68 8.85
CA LYS A 212 -23.37 -21.17 9.93
C LYS A 212 -24.50 -22.01 9.34
N PRO A 213 -24.50 -23.34 9.53
CA PRO A 213 -25.56 -24.22 9.06
C PRO A 213 -26.97 -23.73 9.42
N GLY A 214 -27.88 -23.80 8.46
CA GLY A 214 -29.26 -23.33 8.62
C GLY A 214 -29.45 -21.81 8.58
N LEU A 215 -28.36 -21.04 8.42
CA LEU A 215 -28.42 -19.59 8.19
C LEU A 215 -27.90 -19.25 6.78
N PRO A 216 -28.44 -18.20 6.13
CA PRO A 216 -27.94 -17.75 4.85
C PRO A 216 -26.48 -17.28 4.94
N TYR A 217 -25.64 -17.84 4.08
CA TYR A 217 -24.30 -17.32 3.87
C TYR A 217 -24.35 -16.13 2.89
N ARG A 218 -23.67 -15.03 3.21
CA ARG A 218 -23.59 -13.84 2.35
C ARG A 218 -22.14 -13.62 1.96
N GLY A 219 -21.92 -13.30 0.70
CA GLY A 219 -20.60 -12.99 0.18
C GLY A 219 -20.67 -11.90 -0.87
N LYS A 220 -19.49 -11.40 -1.24
CA LYS A 220 -19.32 -10.34 -2.22
C LYS A 220 -18.27 -10.74 -3.24
N VAL A 221 -18.56 -10.53 -4.51
CA VAL A 221 -17.56 -10.60 -5.58
C VAL A 221 -17.18 -9.18 -5.93
N ILE A 222 -15.88 -8.92 -6.02
CA ILE A 222 -15.33 -7.67 -6.52
C ILE A 222 -14.62 -7.97 -7.83
N VAL A 223 -14.97 -7.24 -8.87
CA VAL A 223 -14.41 -7.37 -10.21
C VAL A 223 -13.81 -6.05 -10.64
N THR A 224 -12.51 -6.07 -10.91
CA THR A 224 -11.76 -4.92 -11.39
C THR A 224 -11.06 -5.22 -12.70
N ARG A 225 -10.76 -4.18 -13.47
CA ARG A 225 -9.84 -4.23 -14.60
C ARG A 225 -8.40 -4.28 -14.10
N LEU A 226 -7.45 -4.51 -15.01
CA LEU A 226 -6.03 -4.58 -14.66
C LEU A 226 -5.47 -3.27 -14.08
N ASP A 227 -6.04 -2.13 -14.44
CA ASP A 227 -5.73 -0.81 -13.88
C ASP A 227 -6.39 -0.55 -12.50
N ARG A 228 -7.03 -1.58 -11.92
CA ARG A 228 -7.78 -1.56 -10.66
C ARG A 228 -9.07 -0.74 -10.70
N THR A 229 -9.51 -0.27 -11.86
CA THR A 229 -10.81 0.39 -11.99
C THR A 229 -11.95 -0.65 -11.91
N PRO A 230 -13.14 -0.25 -11.42
CA PRO A 230 -14.33 -1.10 -11.41
C PRO A 230 -14.69 -1.66 -12.80
N ALA A 231 -14.98 -2.96 -12.87
CA ALA A 231 -15.47 -3.59 -14.10
C ALA A 231 -17.00 -3.78 -14.04
N ALA A 232 -17.74 -2.75 -14.43
CA ALA A 232 -19.20 -2.75 -14.45
C ALA A 232 -19.78 -3.53 -15.65
N GLY A 233 -20.94 -4.18 -15.47
CA GLY A 233 -21.65 -4.88 -16.53
C GLY A 233 -21.03 -6.23 -16.96
N GLU A 234 -20.12 -6.78 -16.16
CA GLU A 234 -19.49 -8.09 -16.38
C GLU A 234 -20.37 -9.22 -15.84
N ILE A 235 -20.47 -10.30 -16.62
CA ILE A 235 -21.27 -11.47 -16.24
C ILE A 235 -20.36 -12.48 -15.53
N ILE A 236 -20.64 -12.70 -14.26
CA ILE A 236 -19.91 -13.63 -13.39
C ILE A 236 -20.84 -14.77 -12.97
N LEU A 237 -20.40 -16.00 -13.22
CA LEU A 237 -21.00 -17.20 -12.66
C LEU A 237 -20.49 -17.40 -11.23
N VAL A 238 -21.40 -17.45 -10.27
CA VAL A 238 -21.09 -17.81 -8.87
C VAL A 238 -21.61 -19.21 -8.59
N THR A 239 -20.71 -20.10 -8.16
CA THR A 239 -21.01 -21.48 -7.80
C THR A 239 -20.73 -21.76 -6.34
N ALA A 240 -21.48 -22.71 -5.75
CA ALA A 240 -21.13 -23.31 -4.47
C ALA A 240 -21.21 -24.84 -4.58
N GLU A 241 -20.15 -25.49 -4.13
CA GLU A 241 -19.92 -26.92 -4.24
C GLU A 241 -19.63 -27.50 -2.84
N GLY A 242 -20.19 -28.69 -2.58
CA GLY A 242 -19.80 -29.50 -1.43
C GLY A 242 -18.56 -30.35 -1.71
N ARG A 243 -18.23 -31.26 -0.79
CA ARG A 243 -17.07 -32.16 -0.93
C ARG A 243 -17.18 -33.13 -2.12
N GLU A 244 -18.40 -33.50 -2.50
CA GLU A 244 -18.68 -34.43 -3.61
C GLU A 244 -18.65 -33.77 -4.99
N SER A 245 -18.20 -32.51 -5.09
CA SER A 245 -18.04 -31.75 -6.35
C SER A 245 -19.32 -31.51 -7.16
N SER A 246 -20.49 -31.92 -6.68
CA SER A 246 -21.78 -31.49 -7.24
C SER A 246 -22.09 -30.06 -6.78
N SER A 247 -22.24 -29.14 -7.75
CA SER A 247 -22.65 -27.76 -7.47
C SER A 247 -24.13 -27.75 -7.06
N TYR A 248 -24.43 -27.39 -5.81
CA TYR A 248 -25.81 -27.22 -5.34
C TYR A 248 -26.31 -25.79 -5.52
N PHE A 249 -25.40 -24.85 -5.79
CA PHE A 249 -25.72 -23.48 -6.17
C PHE A 249 -24.91 -23.10 -7.41
N SER A 250 -25.59 -22.52 -8.40
CA SER A 250 -24.99 -22.01 -9.63
C SER A 250 -25.89 -20.94 -10.20
N ARG A 251 -25.42 -19.69 -10.24
CA ARG A 251 -26.18 -18.55 -10.76
C ARG A 251 -25.28 -17.51 -11.41
N ASN A 252 -25.80 -16.89 -12.46
CA ASN A 252 -25.16 -15.78 -13.14
C ASN A 252 -25.56 -14.46 -12.48
N PHE A 253 -24.58 -13.59 -12.28
CA PHE A 253 -24.76 -12.24 -11.78
C PHE A 253 -24.09 -11.26 -12.73
N THR A 254 -24.58 -10.02 -12.73
CA THR A 254 -23.96 -8.93 -13.47
C THR A 254 -23.41 -7.94 -12.46
N THR A 255 -22.16 -7.49 -12.63
CA THR A 255 -21.54 -6.49 -11.76
C THR A 255 -22.22 -5.14 -11.88
N ASP A 256 -22.36 -4.44 -10.74
CA ASP A 256 -22.89 -3.09 -10.69
C ASP A 256 -21.89 -2.02 -11.15
N ALA A 257 -22.25 -0.74 -11.01
CA ALA A 257 -21.38 0.38 -11.39
C ALA A 257 -20.05 0.44 -10.59
N SER A 258 -20.02 -0.11 -9.38
CA SER A 258 -18.82 -0.27 -8.55
C SER A 258 -18.02 -1.54 -8.87
N GLY A 259 -18.46 -2.36 -9.83
CA GLY A 259 -17.80 -3.62 -10.18
C GLY A 259 -18.07 -4.72 -9.15
N GLU A 260 -19.16 -4.60 -8.38
CA GLU A 260 -19.45 -5.47 -7.25
C GLU A 260 -20.68 -6.34 -7.50
N ILE A 261 -20.70 -7.51 -6.85
CA ILE A 261 -21.85 -8.41 -6.80
C ILE A 261 -22.03 -8.84 -5.35
N ALA A 262 -23.17 -8.51 -4.76
CA ALA A 262 -23.61 -9.12 -3.51
C ALA A 262 -24.44 -10.38 -3.80
N PHE A 263 -24.10 -11.50 -3.15
CA PHE A 263 -24.86 -12.74 -3.30
C PHE A 263 -25.16 -13.38 -1.94
N ALA A 264 -26.19 -14.22 -1.91
CA ALA A 264 -26.56 -14.99 -0.73
C ALA A 264 -26.86 -16.45 -1.11
N LEU A 265 -26.31 -17.37 -0.33
CA LEU A 265 -26.62 -18.80 -0.39
C LEU A 265 -27.70 -19.09 0.65
N CYS A 266 -28.96 -19.12 0.19
CA CYS A 266 -30.13 -19.40 1.04
C CYS A 266 -30.48 -20.89 1.10
N GLY A 267 -29.69 -21.77 0.47
CA GLY A 267 -29.91 -23.22 0.47
C GLY A 267 -29.64 -23.85 1.83
N ASN A 268 -30.12 -25.08 2.02
CA ASN A 268 -29.90 -25.80 3.27
C ASN A 268 -28.43 -26.24 3.41
N LEU A 269 -27.61 -25.39 4.04
CA LEU A 269 -26.19 -25.67 4.29
C LEU A 269 -25.96 -26.71 5.42
N THR A 270 -27.01 -27.32 6.00
CA THR A 270 -26.87 -28.24 7.14
C THR A 270 -26.13 -29.53 6.81
N ASN A 271 -26.11 -29.93 5.55
CA ASN A 271 -25.52 -31.20 5.12
C ASN A 271 -24.02 -31.07 4.77
N PHE A 272 -23.45 -29.88 4.91
CA PHE A 272 -22.06 -29.62 4.55
C PHE A 272 -21.23 -29.28 5.79
N THR A 273 -20.01 -29.84 5.84
CA THR A 273 -18.97 -29.47 6.81
C THR A 273 -17.98 -28.47 6.21
N SER A 274 -17.85 -28.47 4.88
CA SER A 274 -17.11 -27.50 4.10
C SER A 274 -17.81 -27.24 2.77
N ILE A 275 -17.69 -26.00 2.30
CA ILE A 275 -18.20 -25.59 0.99
C ILE A 275 -17.11 -24.81 0.25
N LYS A 276 -17.07 -24.98 -1.06
CA LYS A 276 -16.19 -24.25 -1.96
C LYS A 276 -17.06 -23.28 -2.76
N ILE A 277 -16.73 -21.99 -2.71
CA ILE A 277 -17.39 -20.95 -3.51
C ILE A 277 -16.46 -20.60 -4.67
N GLY A 278 -16.99 -20.65 -5.89
CA GLY A 278 -16.31 -20.20 -7.10
C GLY A 278 -16.97 -18.94 -7.66
N ALA A 279 -16.17 -18.04 -8.21
CA ALA A 279 -16.63 -16.93 -9.05
C ALA A 279 -15.81 -16.94 -10.34
N GLN A 280 -16.48 -16.96 -11.49
CA GLN A 280 -15.86 -17.16 -12.80
C GLN A 280 -16.47 -16.22 -13.84
N SER A 281 -15.64 -15.56 -14.65
CA SER A 281 -16.15 -14.76 -15.78
C SER A 281 -16.62 -15.66 -16.92
N LEU A 282 -17.78 -15.33 -17.51
CA LEU A 282 -18.33 -16.07 -18.65
C LEU A 282 -17.94 -15.48 -20.02
N ARG A 283 -17.39 -14.26 -20.07
CA ARG A 283 -17.08 -13.58 -21.34
C ARG A 283 -15.71 -13.91 -21.93
N PHE A 284 -14.78 -14.35 -21.10
CA PHE A 284 -13.40 -14.60 -21.52
C PHE A 284 -13.13 -16.11 -21.63
N GLU A 285 -13.54 -16.68 -22.74
CA GLU A 285 -13.05 -17.99 -23.19
C GLU A 285 -11.72 -17.77 -23.91
N LEU A 286 -10.63 -18.32 -23.36
CA LEU A 286 -9.38 -18.38 -24.10
C LEU A 286 -9.56 -19.38 -25.26
N PRO A 287 -9.19 -19.03 -26.51
CA PRO A 287 -9.12 -20.01 -27.57
C PRO A 287 -8.03 -21.03 -27.21
N VAL A 288 -8.44 -22.25 -26.90
CA VAL A 288 -7.52 -23.36 -26.65
C VAL A 288 -6.88 -23.73 -27.99
N SER A 289 -5.55 -23.81 -28.03
CA SER A 289 -4.81 -24.32 -29.19
C SER A 289 -5.32 -25.73 -29.53
N PRO A 290 -5.61 -26.06 -30.81
CA PRO A 290 -6.09 -27.39 -31.21
C PRO A 290 -5.16 -28.53 -30.78
N HIS A 291 -3.86 -28.26 -30.61
CA HIS A 291 -2.89 -29.28 -30.24
C HIS A 291 -2.91 -29.61 -28.73
N GLU A 292 -3.42 -28.69 -27.91
CA GLU A 292 -3.66 -28.89 -26.47
C GLU A 292 -5.11 -29.34 -26.18
N ASP A 293 -5.94 -29.54 -27.18
CA ASP A 293 -7.34 -29.89 -26.92
C ASP A 293 -7.50 -31.38 -26.50
N TRP A 294 -6.68 -32.28 -27.04
CA TRP A 294 -6.84 -33.73 -26.80
C TRP A 294 -6.31 -34.21 -25.44
N LEU A 295 -5.17 -33.67 -24.97
CA LEU A 295 -4.54 -34.05 -23.70
C LEU A 295 -5.33 -33.52 -22.49
N TRP A 296 -5.94 -32.35 -22.63
CA TRP A 296 -6.57 -31.63 -21.52
C TRP A 296 -8.06 -31.96 -21.39
N LYS A 297 -8.74 -32.35 -22.48
CA LYS A 297 -10.10 -32.95 -22.45
C LYS A 297 -10.14 -34.32 -21.78
N GLN A 298 -9.10 -35.15 -21.96
CA GLN A 298 -8.98 -36.44 -21.27
C GLN A 298 -8.82 -36.31 -19.74
N LYS A 299 -8.36 -35.15 -19.25
CA LYS A 299 -8.16 -34.85 -17.82
C LYS A 299 -9.18 -33.89 -17.22
N GLY A 300 -10.22 -33.50 -17.95
CA GLY A 300 -11.34 -32.69 -17.42
C GLY A 300 -11.02 -31.22 -17.11
N PHE A 301 -10.00 -30.62 -17.75
CA PHE A 301 -9.69 -29.20 -17.56
C PHE A 301 -10.55 -28.33 -18.50
N TYR A 302 -11.56 -27.67 -17.94
CA TYR A 302 -12.36 -26.66 -18.63
C TYR A 302 -11.56 -25.36 -18.84
N THR A 303 -11.99 -24.60 -19.85
CA THR A 303 -11.53 -23.26 -20.25
C THR A 303 -11.12 -22.38 -19.06
N SER A 304 -9.87 -21.91 -19.04
CA SER A 304 -9.29 -21.14 -17.92
C SER A 304 -9.70 -19.66 -17.95
N SER A 305 -11.01 -19.41 -17.97
CA SER A 305 -11.55 -18.09 -17.62
C SER A 305 -11.09 -17.69 -16.22
N ARG A 306 -10.84 -16.38 -16.00
CA ARG A 306 -10.40 -15.90 -14.69
C ARG A 306 -11.44 -16.34 -13.66
N SER A 307 -10.97 -17.04 -12.63
CA SER A 307 -11.80 -17.46 -11.52
C SER A 307 -11.09 -17.21 -10.20
N HIS A 308 -11.88 -17.04 -9.16
CA HIS A 308 -11.43 -17.01 -7.78
C HIS A 308 -12.23 -18.04 -7.00
N VAL A 309 -11.56 -18.76 -6.11
CA VAL A 309 -12.18 -19.78 -5.27
C VAL A 309 -11.94 -19.44 -3.82
N ARG A 310 -12.95 -19.66 -2.98
CA ARG A 310 -12.84 -19.53 -1.53
C ARG A 310 -13.42 -20.77 -0.85
N TYR A 311 -12.67 -21.29 0.12
CA TYR A 311 -13.11 -22.43 0.93
C TYR A 311 -13.66 -21.92 2.24
N LEU A 312 -14.85 -22.40 2.59
CA LEU A 312 -15.50 -22.10 3.85
C LEU A 312 -15.68 -23.36 4.66
N ARG A 313 -15.53 -23.24 5.97
CA ARG A 313 -15.73 -24.31 6.93
C ARG A 313 -16.99 -24.05 7.75
N GLN A 314 -17.64 -25.10 8.19
CA GLN A 314 -18.72 -24.98 9.13
C GLN A 314 -18.22 -24.33 10.42
N TRP A 315 -18.96 -23.34 10.93
CA TRP A 315 -18.76 -22.79 12.26
C TRP A 315 -19.03 -23.87 13.31
N PHE A 316 -18.07 -24.10 14.20
CA PHE A 316 -18.21 -25.13 15.22
C PHE A 316 -19.19 -24.69 16.32
N SER A 317 -20.18 -25.53 16.60
CA SER A 317 -21.11 -25.38 17.71
C SER A 317 -21.58 -26.76 18.14
N LEU A 318 -21.29 -27.16 19.39
CA LEU A 318 -21.70 -28.47 19.94
C LEU A 318 -23.22 -28.67 19.92
N SER A 319 -23.98 -27.58 20.09
CA SER A 319 -25.45 -27.61 20.10
C SER A 319 -26.07 -27.45 18.72
N LEU A 320 -25.26 -27.23 17.67
CA LEU A 320 -25.70 -26.85 16.32
C LEU A 320 -26.65 -25.63 16.31
N SER A 321 -26.48 -24.74 17.30
CA SER A 321 -27.21 -23.49 17.41
C SER A 321 -26.29 -22.34 17.03
N TYR A 322 -26.79 -21.43 16.21
CA TYR A 322 -26.03 -20.34 15.61
C TYR A 322 -26.78 -19.02 15.75
N VAL A 323 -26.04 -17.92 15.85
CA VAL A 323 -26.58 -16.56 15.80
C VAL A 323 -25.83 -15.76 14.75
N GLN A 324 -26.54 -14.94 13.98
CA GLN A 324 -25.99 -14.10 12.93
C GLN A 324 -26.60 -12.71 13.04
N LEU A 325 -25.71 -11.73 13.13
CA LEU A 325 -26.04 -10.31 13.06
C LEU A 325 -25.97 -9.85 11.60
N PRO A 326 -26.77 -8.85 11.21
CA PRO A 326 -26.68 -8.27 9.89
C PRO A 326 -25.39 -7.47 9.79
N GLN A 327 -24.88 -7.38 8.57
CA GLN A 327 -23.74 -6.53 8.29
C GLN A 327 -24.18 -5.06 8.24
N ILE A 328 -23.33 -4.18 8.75
CA ILE A 328 -23.51 -2.73 8.67
C ILE A 328 -22.49 -2.24 7.64
N ASP A 329 -22.97 -2.01 6.42
CA ASP A 329 -22.13 -1.59 5.28
C ASP A 329 -21.78 -0.10 5.29
N SER A 330 -22.44 0.70 6.14
CA SER A 330 -22.23 2.14 6.23
C SER A 330 -22.14 2.59 7.68
N PRO A 331 -21.23 3.52 8.03
CA PRO A 331 -21.09 4.02 9.39
C PRO A 331 -22.43 4.52 9.94
N LEU A 332 -22.80 4.06 11.13
CA LEU A 332 -23.98 4.55 11.83
C LEU A 332 -23.74 5.98 12.31
N GLN A 333 -24.73 6.84 12.15
CA GLN A 333 -24.63 8.23 12.61
C GLN A 333 -24.73 8.30 14.13
N CYS A 334 -23.99 9.24 14.73
CA CYS A 334 -24.08 9.50 16.16
C CYS A 334 -25.53 9.89 16.54
N HIS A 335 -25.98 9.42 17.70
CA HIS A 335 -27.35 9.63 18.22
C HIS A 335 -28.50 9.00 17.42
N GLN A 336 -28.21 8.28 16.33
CA GLN A 336 -29.21 7.53 15.59
C GLN A 336 -29.50 6.19 16.27
N ARG A 337 -30.78 5.86 16.49
CA ARG A 337 -31.21 4.51 16.89
C ARG A 337 -31.18 3.59 15.68
N SER A 338 -30.47 2.47 15.80
CA SER A 338 -30.37 1.46 14.76
C SER A 338 -30.97 0.15 15.22
N ASN A 339 -31.86 -0.42 14.42
CA ASN A 339 -32.48 -1.72 14.68
C ASN A 339 -31.70 -2.80 13.92
N LEU A 340 -31.13 -3.77 14.63
CA LEU A 340 -30.38 -4.87 14.04
C LEU A 340 -31.18 -6.17 14.15
N PRO A 341 -31.78 -6.68 13.06
CA PRO A 341 -32.48 -7.96 13.08
C PRO A 341 -31.51 -9.11 13.37
N VAL A 342 -31.72 -9.83 14.48
CA VAL A 342 -30.93 -11.00 14.84
C VAL A 342 -31.55 -12.24 14.25
N VAL A 343 -30.79 -12.99 13.44
CA VAL A 343 -31.21 -14.29 12.90
C VAL A 343 -30.48 -15.40 13.63
N TYR A 344 -31.17 -16.48 13.97
CA TYR A 344 -30.59 -17.56 14.75
C TYR A 344 -31.19 -18.93 14.39
N THR A 345 -30.47 -19.99 14.75
CA THR A 345 -30.96 -21.37 14.74
C THR A 345 -30.95 -21.93 16.15
N THR A 346 -31.98 -22.68 16.50
CA THR A 346 -32.08 -23.39 17.77
C THR A 346 -32.97 -24.62 17.63
N ARG A 347 -33.01 -25.47 18.66
CA ARG A 347 -33.92 -26.61 18.70
C ARG A 347 -35.35 -26.12 18.96
N ALA A 348 -36.32 -26.74 18.30
CA ALA A 348 -37.74 -26.43 18.50
C ALA A 348 -38.12 -26.45 20.00
N GLY A 349 -38.91 -25.47 20.43
CA GLY A 349 -39.36 -25.34 21.83
C GLY A 349 -38.33 -24.76 22.81
N SER A 350 -37.14 -24.38 22.35
CA SER A 350 -36.11 -23.79 23.22
C SER A 350 -36.46 -22.35 23.61
N LYS A 351 -36.27 -22.00 24.88
CA LYS A 351 -36.34 -20.59 25.34
C LYS A 351 -35.06 -19.87 24.92
N VAL A 352 -35.20 -18.75 24.21
CA VAL A 352 -34.06 -17.98 23.69
C VAL A 352 -34.00 -16.63 24.39
N LEU A 353 -32.87 -16.36 25.04
CA LEU A 353 -32.55 -15.06 25.62
C LEU A 353 -31.26 -14.56 24.96
N PHE A 354 -31.32 -13.37 24.36
CA PHE A 354 -30.14 -12.73 23.77
C PHE A 354 -29.49 -11.80 24.79
N GLN A 355 -28.18 -11.95 24.96
CA GLN A 355 -27.34 -11.01 25.69
C GLN A 355 -26.40 -10.33 24.69
N TYR A 356 -26.21 -9.02 24.83
CA TYR A 356 -25.33 -8.24 23.97
C TYR A 356 -24.46 -7.30 24.79
N GLN A 357 -23.27 -7.00 24.27
CA GLN A 357 -22.33 -6.04 24.84
C GLN A 357 -21.82 -5.14 23.71
N VAL A 358 -21.84 -3.83 23.93
CA VAL A 358 -21.24 -2.85 23.01
C VAL A 358 -19.85 -2.49 23.53
N LYS A 359 -18.83 -2.60 22.68
CA LYS A 359 -17.46 -2.19 23.00
C LYS A 359 -17.11 -0.94 22.19
N CYS A 360 -16.61 0.08 22.87
CA CYS A 360 -16.13 1.32 22.26
C CYS A 360 -14.68 1.55 22.71
N ASN A 361 -13.76 1.73 21.76
CA ASN A 361 -12.38 2.08 22.06
C ASN A 361 -12.24 3.60 21.88
N LEU A 362 -12.10 4.33 22.98
CA LEU A 362 -11.69 5.73 22.95
C LEU A 362 -10.19 5.75 22.65
N GLN A 363 -9.81 6.24 21.46
CA GLN A 363 -8.42 6.62 21.20
C GLN A 363 -8.15 7.90 22.01
N SER A 364 -7.35 7.76 23.06
CA SER A 364 -6.85 8.84 23.92
C SER A 364 -5.74 9.64 23.28
#